data_AF-A0A2T3AM42-F1
#
_entry.id   AF-A0A2T3AM42-F1
#
_cell.length_a   1.000
_cell.length_b   1.000
_cell.length_c   1.000
_cell.angle_alpha   90.00
_cell.angle_beta   90.00
_cell.angle_gamma   90.00
#
_symmetry.space_group_name_H-M   'P 1'
#
loop_
_entity.id
_entity.type
_entity.pdbx_description
1 polymer ?
#
loop_
_entity_poly.entity_id
_entity_poly.type
_entity_poly.pdbx_seq_one_letter_code
_entity_poly.pdbx_strand_id
1 'polypeptide(L)'
;MPVPFETFLPYAIVFTMFGVTGAGVGFVKYKANGNKRARRSLDQWDRQMMNRDLRMTGHLRGQSDLPVAPPGYELSHPWRACREAHGLNSLHCHRRLSRKLKAESRRKAR
;
A
#
# COMPACT_ATOMS: atom_id res chain seq x y z
N MET A 1 27.90 -36.12 -24.55
CA MET A 1 28.17 -36.31 -23.10
C MET A 1 26.94 -35.79 -22.37
N PRO A 2 26.21 -36.59 -21.58
CA PRO A 2 25.05 -36.11 -20.83
C PRO A 2 25.47 -35.03 -19.82
N VAL A 3 24.64 -34.02 -19.61
CA VAL A 3 24.94 -32.88 -18.73
C VAL A 3 24.84 -33.33 -17.26
N PRO A 4 25.82 -33.01 -16.39
CA PRO A 4 25.83 -33.48 -15.01
C PRO A 4 24.75 -32.79 -14.15
N PHE A 5 23.64 -33.49 -13.89
CA PHE A 5 22.47 -32.97 -13.16
C PHE A 5 22.76 -32.53 -11.72
N GLU A 6 23.78 -33.11 -11.09
CA GLU A 6 24.24 -32.79 -9.74
C GLU A 6 24.63 -31.32 -9.61
N THR A 7 25.16 -30.72 -10.69
CA THR A 7 25.51 -29.29 -10.73
C THR A 7 24.28 -28.40 -10.74
N PHE A 8 23.11 -28.87 -11.17
CA PHE A 8 21.87 -28.09 -11.20
C PHE A 8 21.06 -28.16 -9.91
N LEU A 9 21.30 -29.16 -9.06
CA LEU A 9 20.64 -29.27 -7.75
C LEU A 9 20.76 -27.98 -6.91
N PRO A 10 21.96 -27.40 -6.68
CA PRO A 10 22.07 -26.18 -5.89
C PRO A 10 21.33 -25.00 -6.55
N TYR A 11 21.40 -24.88 -7.87
CA TYR A 11 20.68 -23.82 -8.59
C TYR A 11 19.16 -24.00 -8.54
N ALA A 12 18.66 -25.24 -8.57
CA ALA A 12 17.24 -25.53 -8.42
C ALA A 12 16.72 -25.18 -7.02
N ILE A 13 17.49 -25.46 -5.97
CA ILE A 13 17.15 -25.06 -4.60
C ILE A 13 17.07 -23.54 -4.50
N VAL A 14 18.07 -22.83 -5.04
CA VAL A 14 18.07 -21.36 -5.06
C VAL A 14 16.85 -20.82 -5.81
N PHE A 15 16.59 -21.33 -7.02
CA PHE A 15 15.45 -20.91 -7.84
C PHE A 15 14.11 -21.14 -7.15
N THR A 16 13.92 -22.31 -6.53
CA THR A 16 12.67 -22.64 -5.84
C THR A 16 12.45 -21.75 -4.62
N MET A 17 13.48 -21.50 -3.80
CA MET A 17 13.37 -20.60 -2.65
C MET A 17 13.02 -19.17 -3.05
N PHE A 18 13.70 -18.63 -4.08
CA PHE A 18 13.38 -17.30 -4.61
C PHE A 18 11.99 -17.25 -5.26
N GLY A 19 11.60 -18.30 -5.97
CA GLY A 19 10.27 -18.43 -6.58
C GLY A 19 9.15 -18.42 -5.55
N VAL A 20 9.26 -19.25 -4.52
CA VAL A 20 8.30 -19.32 -3.40
C VAL A 20 8.22 -17.99 -2.66
N THR A 21 9.37 -17.36 -2.39
CA THR A 21 9.39 -16.05 -1.71
C THR A 21 8.75 -14.95 -2.56
N GLY A 22 9.07 -14.90 -3.86
CA GLY A 22 8.50 -13.92 -4.79
C GLY A 22 6.98 -14.07 -4.93
N ALA A 23 6.51 -15.30 -5.17
CA ALA A 23 5.10 -15.63 -5.25
C ALA A 23 4.37 -15.34 -3.92
N GLY A 24 4.96 -15.71 -2.79
CA GLY A 24 4.41 -15.48 -1.46
C GLY A 24 4.18 -13.99 -1.16
N VAL A 25 5.19 -13.14 -1.39
CA VAL A 25 5.05 -11.69 -1.19
C VAL A 25 4.03 -11.08 -2.16
N GLY A 26 3.99 -11.57 -3.40
CA GLY A 26 2.99 -11.15 -4.39
C GLY A 26 1.56 -11.47 -3.93
N PHE A 27 1.33 -12.69 -3.46
CA PHE A 27 0.03 -13.17 -3.00
C PHE A 27 -0.47 -12.41 -1.76
N VAL A 28 0.39 -12.23 -0.75
CA VAL A 28 0.02 -11.47 0.45
C VAL A 28 -0.39 -10.04 0.09
N LYS A 29 0.35 -9.38 -0.81
CA LYS A 29 0.00 -8.03 -1.28
C LYS A 29 -1.29 -8.02 -2.10
N TYR A 30 -1.55 -9.05 -2.89
CA TYR A 30 -2.78 -9.16 -3.68
C TYR A 30 -4.01 -9.26 -2.76
N LYS A 31 -3.95 -10.11 -1.73
CA LYS A 31 -5.02 -10.25 -0.74
C LYS A 31 -5.21 -8.98 0.09
N ALA A 32 -4.13 -8.36 0.56
CA ALA A 32 -4.18 -7.12 1.35
C ALA A 32 -4.77 -5.93 0.56
N ASN A 33 -4.74 -5.96 -0.77
CA ASN A 33 -5.32 -4.92 -1.63
C ASN A 33 -6.75 -5.23 -2.09
N GLY A 34 -7.45 -6.19 -1.44
CA GLY A 34 -8.81 -6.55 -1.81
C GLY A 34 -8.89 -7.30 -3.14
N ASN A 35 -7.97 -8.25 -3.36
CA ASN A 35 -7.86 -9.04 -4.60
C ASN A 35 -7.58 -8.17 -5.85
N LYS A 36 -6.91 -7.02 -5.67
CA LYS A 36 -6.47 -6.13 -6.76
C LYS A 36 -4.94 -6.08 -6.80
N ARG A 37 -4.38 -5.88 -8.00
CA ARG A 37 -2.93 -5.70 -8.16
C ARG A 37 -2.46 -4.42 -7.46
N ALA A 38 -1.25 -4.44 -6.90
CA ALA A 38 -0.68 -3.29 -6.22
C ALA A 38 -0.31 -2.18 -7.21
N ARG A 39 -0.85 -0.97 -7.03
CA ARG A 39 -0.46 0.21 -7.82
C ARG A 39 1.00 0.58 -7.56
N ARG A 40 1.72 0.94 -8.61
CA ARG A 40 3.11 1.42 -8.61
C ARG A 40 3.14 2.88 -9.05
N SER A 41 4.21 3.60 -8.72
CA SER A 41 4.37 5.03 -9.07
C SER A 41 3.18 5.91 -8.65
N LEU A 42 2.85 5.93 -7.35
CA LEU A 42 1.73 6.72 -6.83
C LEU A 42 2.10 8.18 -6.61
N ASP A 43 1.47 9.05 -7.41
CA ASP A 43 1.64 10.49 -7.37
C ASP A 43 0.85 11.14 -6.22
N GLN A 44 0.99 12.46 -6.05
CA GLN A 44 0.26 13.18 -5.01
C GLN A 44 -1.25 13.10 -5.23
N TRP A 45 -1.70 13.24 -6.48
CA TRP A 45 -3.10 13.10 -6.86
C TRP A 45 -3.65 11.71 -6.50
N ASP A 46 -2.95 10.65 -6.88
CA ASP A 46 -3.37 9.27 -6.58
C ASP A 46 -3.52 9.02 -5.09
N ARG A 47 -2.63 9.60 -4.28
CA ARG A 47 -2.72 9.46 -2.81
C ARG A 47 -3.94 10.19 -2.25
N GLN A 48 -4.30 11.34 -2.82
CA GLN A 48 -5.52 12.05 -2.42
C GLN A 48 -6.76 11.25 -2.81
N MET A 49 -6.82 10.73 -4.04
CA MET A 49 -7.93 9.90 -4.50
C MET A 49 -8.06 8.60 -3.69
N MET A 50 -6.95 7.93 -3.33
CA MET A 50 -7.02 6.76 -2.47
C MET A 50 -7.55 7.07 -1.05
N ASN A 51 -7.25 8.25 -0.50
CA ASN A 51 -7.82 8.67 0.78
C ASN A 51 -9.31 9.02 0.63
N ARG A 52 -9.73 9.53 -0.54
CA ARG A 52 -11.13 9.73 -0.88
C ARG A 52 -11.87 8.39 -0.94
N ASP A 53 -11.33 7.41 -1.65
CA ASP A 53 -11.91 6.06 -1.78
C ASP A 53 -12.02 5.36 -0.42
N LEU A 54 -11.02 5.52 0.45
CA LEU A 54 -11.05 5.03 1.84
C LEU A 54 -12.22 5.63 2.62
N ARG A 55 -12.54 6.91 2.41
CA ARG A 55 -13.66 7.59 3.08
C ARG A 55 -15.01 7.15 2.53
N MET A 56 -15.11 6.90 1.23
CA MET A 56 -16.36 6.46 0.60
C MET A 56 -16.65 4.98 0.89
N THR A 57 -15.63 4.11 0.91
CA THR A 57 -15.84 2.65 0.96
C THR A 57 -15.32 1.98 2.23
N GLY A 58 -14.60 2.70 3.08
CA GLY A 58 -13.91 2.13 4.24
C GLY A 58 -12.65 1.33 3.89
N HIS A 59 -12.35 1.14 2.59
CA HIS A 59 -11.17 0.39 2.13
C HIS A 59 -10.32 1.25 1.18
N LEU A 60 -8.99 1.23 1.34
CA LEU A 60 -8.05 2.06 0.56
C LEU A 60 -8.08 1.80 -0.96
N ARG A 61 -8.69 0.67 -1.36
CA ARG A 61 -8.78 0.16 -2.74
C ARG A 61 -10.24 -0.16 -3.13
N GLY A 62 -11.19 0.20 -2.28
CA GLY A 62 -12.61 0.02 -2.57
C GLY A 62 -13.03 0.96 -3.69
N GLN A 63 -13.89 0.48 -4.57
CA GLN A 63 -14.46 1.28 -5.65
C GLN A 63 -15.97 1.19 -5.50
N SER A 64 -16.64 2.33 -5.60
CA SER A 64 -18.09 2.44 -5.60
C SER A 64 -18.51 3.19 -6.85
N ASP A 65 -19.51 2.68 -7.53
CA ASP A 65 -20.17 3.23 -8.72
C ASP A 65 -21.50 3.93 -8.40
N LEU A 66 -21.86 3.98 -7.11
CA LEU A 66 -23.07 4.64 -6.62
C LEU A 66 -23.09 6.13 -7.02
N PRO A 67 -24.20 6.64 -7.58
CA PRO A 67 -24.30 8.04 -7.99
C PRO A 67 -24.39 9.01 -6.80
N VAL A 68 -24.92 8.54 -5.67
CA VAL A 68 -25.05 9.30 -4.42
C VAL A 68 -24.00 8.80 -3.42
N ALA A 69 -23.30 9.74 -2.79
CA ALA A 69 -22.30 9.41 -1.78
C ALA A 69 -22.95 8.76 -0.54
N PRO A 70 -22.23 7.87 0.17
CA PRO A 70 -22.76 7.26 1.37
C PRO A 70 -23.01 8.30 2.47
N PRO A 71 -24.03 8.08 3.32
CA PRO A 71 -24.35 8.99 4.41
C PRO A 71 -23.16 9.13 5.36
N GLY A 72 -22.90 10.35 5.83
CA GLY A 72 -21.75 10.66 6.70
C GLY A 72 -20.44 10.98 5.96
N TYR A 73 -20.38 10.79 4.65
CA TYR A 73 -19.21 11.23 3.86
C TYR A 73 -18.95 12.74 3.97
N GLU A 74 -20.03 13.53 4.06
CA GLU A 74 -20.02 14.99 4.22
C GLU A 74 -19.20 15.45 5.44
N LEU A 75 -19.34 14.74 6.56
CA LEU A 75 -18.70 15.07 7.84
C LEU A 75 -17.31 14.46 7.99
N SER A 76 -16.93 13.53 7.11
CA SER A 76 -15.71 12.73 7.25
C SER A 76 -14.41 13.44 6.81
N HIS A 77 -14.41 14.75 6.59
CA HIS A 77 -13.29 15.47 5.97
C HIS A 77 -12.16 15.74 6.98
N PRO A 78 -10.99 15.07 6.87
CA PRO A 78 -9.91 15.27 7.82
C PRO A 78 -8.96 16.35 7.29
N TRP A 79 -9.00 17.53 7.91
CA TRP A 79 -7.94 18.52 7.74
C TRP A 79 -6.70 18.08 8.50
N ARG A 80 -5.58 17.93 7.78
CA ARG A 80 -4.32 17.53 8.39
C ARG A 80 -3.64 18.78 8.95
N ALA A 81 -3.72 18.95 10.27
CA ALA A 81 -2.93 19.96 10.95
C ALA A 81 -1.44 19.58 10.91
N CYS A 82 -0.64 20.46 10.32
CA CYS A 82 0.80 20.33 10.36
C CYS A 82 1.33 20.97 11.63
N ARG A 83 2.01 20.19 12.49
CA ARG A 83 2.72 20.77 13.63
C ARG A 83 3.92 21.52 13.10
N GLU A 84 3.91 22.83 13.28
CA GLU A 84 5.02 23.71 12.96
C GLU A 84 6.15 23.42 13.95
N ALA A 85 7.10 22.57 13.54
CA ALA A 85 8.38 22.50 14.21
C ALA A 85 9.18 23.68 13.70
N HIS A 86 9.49 24.63 14.59
CA HIS A 86 10.29 25.83 14.33
C HIS A 86 11.35 25.58 13.24
N GLY A 87 11.17 26.20 12.06
CA GLY A 87 12.20 26.26 11.01
C GLY A 87 12.15 25.24 9.87
N LEU A 88 11.10 24.41 9.71
CA LEU A 88 10.96 23.54 8.54
C LEU A 88 9.76 23.91 7.66
N ASN A 89 10.04 24.40 6.45
CA ASN A 89 9.06 24.78 5.43
C ASN A 89 7.95 23.73 5.22
N SER A 90 6.72 24.22 4.98
CA SER A 90 5.46 23.47 4.76
C SER A 90 5.58 22.14 3.99
N LEU A 91 6.41 22.08 2.96
CA LEU A 91 6.67 20.88 2.14
C LEU A 91 7.26 19.69 2.93
N HIS A 92 8.01 19.94 4.01
CA HIS A 92 8.59 18.88 4.84
C HIS A 92 7.56 18.20 5.75
N CYS A 93 6.44 18.87 6.02
CA CYS A 93 5.44 18.39 6.97
C CYS A 93 4.54 17.28 6.39
N HIS A 94 4.16 17.37 5.11
CA HIS A 94 3.30 16.37 4.44
C HIS A 94 3.93 14.95 4.36
N ARG A 95 5.26 14.91 4.24
CA ARG A 95 6.04 13.67 4.09
C ARG A 95 6.20 12.93 5.43
N ARG A 96 6.24 13.66 6.57
CA ARG A 96 6.44 13.10 7.92
C ARG A 96 5.13 12.54 8.51
N LEU A 97 4.00 13.21 8.28
CA LEU A 97 2.65 12.72 8.66
C LEU A 97 2.26 11.43 7.95
N SER A 98 2.56 11.32 6.65
CA SER A 98 2.28 10.08 5.88
C SER A 98 3.08 8.88 6.39
N ARG A 99 4.29 9.09 6.95
CA ARG A 99 5.08 8.03 7.56
C ARG A 99 4.53 7.61 8.93
N LYS A 100 4.05 8.55 9.74
CA LYS A 100 3.42 8.26 11.04
C LYS A 100 2.11 7.48 10.87
N LEU A 101 1.19 7.93 10.01
CA LEU A 101 -0.07 7.23 9.74
C LEU A 101 0.16 5.81 9.21
N LYS A 102 1.17 5.62 8.35
CA LYS A 102 1.53 4.29 7.84
C LYS A 102 2.16 3.38 8.90
N ALA A 103 2.81 3.93 9.92
CA ALA A 103 3.31 3.18 11.06
C ALA A 103 2.18 2.81 12.02
N GLU A 104 1.22 3.71 12.23
CA GLU A 104 0.04 3.52 13.06
C GLU A 104 -0.92 2.48 12.46
N SER A 105 -1.17 2.54 11.15
CA SER A 105 -1.99 1.51 10.48
C SER A 105 -1.36 0.13 10.54
N ARG A 106 -0.01 0.03 10.59
CA ARG A 106 0.70 -1.24 10.80
C ARG A 106 0.60 -1.75 12.23
N ARG A 107 0.55 -0.84 13.22
CA ARG A 107 0.32 -1.20 14.63
C ARG A 107 -1.11 -1.69 14.86
N LYS A 108 -2.09 -1.11 14.17
CA LYS A 108 -3.51 -1.47 14.29
C LYS A 108 -3.90 -2.73 13.50
N ALA A 109 -3.01 -3.20 12.62
CA ALA A 109 -3.15 -4.44 11.85
C ALA A 109 -2.32 -5.61 12.42
N ARG A 110 -1.67 -5.40 13.57
CA ARG A 110 -1.13 -6.44 14.46
C ARG A 110 -2.12 -6.62 15.61
#